data_AF-A0A0W0YK47-F1
#
_entry.id   AF-A0A0W0YK47-F1
#
_cell.length_a   1.000
_cell.length_b   1.000
_cell.length_c   1.000
_cell.angle_alpha   90.00
_cell.angle_beta   90.00
_cell.angle_gamma   90.00
#
_symmetry.space_group_name_H-M   'P 1'
#
loop_
_entity.id
_entity.type
_entity.pdbx_description
1 polymer ?
#
loop_
_entity_poly.entity_id
_entity_poly.type
_entity_poly.pdbx_seq_one_letter_code
_entity_poly.pdbx_strand_id
1 'polypeptide(L)' 'MKKLSCVVLVALALSSCNSRYSSGGEHVYLQSRNGVDLDVPKPLTRANISNFYNLPPQNQDARVSIAPPGE' A
#
# COMPACT_ATOMS: atom_id res chain seq x y z
N MET A 1 -39.16 -7.87 -17.28
CA MET A 1 -38.13 -6.86 -16.94
C MET A 1 -37.68 -6.89 -15.46
N LYS A 2 -38.60 -6.96 -14.48
CA LYS A 2 -38.25 -6.87 -13.03
C LYS A 2 -37.34 -8.01 -12.50
N LYS A 3 -37.51 -9.24 -13.00
CA LYS A 3 -36.68 -10.40 -12.59
C LYS A 3 -35.24 -10.33 -13.09
N LEU A 4 -35.04 -9.82 -14.31
CA LEU A 4 -33.71 -9.61 -14.92
C LEU A 4 -32.91 -8.54 -14.16
N SER A 5 -33.57 -7.45 -13.78
CA SER A 5 -32.95 -6.41 -12.95
C SER A 5 -32.47 -6.95 -11.60
N CYS A 6 -33.23 -7.85 -10.98
CA CYS A 6 -32.85 -8.49 -9.72
C CYS A 6 -31.61 -9.39 -9.89
N VAL A 7 -31.54 -10.19 -10.96
CA VAL A 7 -30.38 -11.04 -11.25
C VAL A 7 -29.11 -10.21 -11.49
N VAL A 8 -29.23 -9.09 -12.22
CA VAL A 8 -28.10 -8.16 -12.46
C VAL A 8 -27.63 -7.52 -11.15
N LEU A 9 -28.54 -7.10 -10.28
CA LEU A 9 -28.22 -6.53 -8.96
C LEU A 9 -27.50 -7.53 -8.07
N VAL A 10 -27.96 -8.78 -8.05
CA VAL A 10 -27.32 -9.86 -7.29
C VAL A 10 -25.93 -10.14 -7.83
N ALA A 11 -25.77 -10.27 -9.15
CA ALA A 11 -24.45 -10.48 -9.77
C ALA A 11 -23.45 -9.36 -9.46
N LEU A 12 -23.90 -8.09 -9.50
CA LEU A 12 -23.08 -6.93 -9.12
C LEU A 12 -22.72 -6.95 -7.63
N ALA A 13 -23.67 -7.28 -6.74
CA ALA A 13 -23.42 -7.39 -5.31
C ALA A 13 -22.39 -8.49 -5.00
N LEU A 14 -22.49 -9.68 -5.61
CA LEU A 14 -21.51 -10.76 -5.45
C LEU A 14 -20.13 -10.38 -5.98
N SER A 15 -20.03 -9.60 -7.05
CA SER A 15 -18.73 -9.14 -7.59
C SER A 15 -18.00 -8.13 -6.69
N SER A 16 -18.73 -7.43 -5.81
CA SER A 16 -18.14 -6.49 -4.84
C SER A 16 -17.52 -7.16 -3.62
N CYS A 17 -17.80 -8.46 -3.39
CA CYS A 17 -17.19 -9.23 -2.30
C CYS A 17 -15.75 -9.68 -2.59
N ASN A 18 -15.20 -9.34 -3.77
CA ASN A 18 -13.80 -9.56 -4.11
C ASN A 18 -12.92 -8.50 -3.44
N SER A 19 -12.90 -8.50 -2.10
CA SER A 19 -12.03 -7.65 -1.31
C SER A 19 -10.58 -8.03 -1.60
N ARG A 20 -9.94 -7.23 -2.45
CA ARG A 20 -8.48 -7.24 -2.60
C ARG A 20 -7.90 -6.92 -1.23
N TYR A 21 -7.44 -7.95 -0.55
CA TYR A 21 -6.59 -7.96 0.64
C TYR A 21 -6.92 -6.97 1.77
N SER A 22 -7.32 -7.54 2.91
CA SER A 22 -7.65 -6.88 4.17
C SER A 22 -6.39 -6.42 4.92
N SER A 23 -5.65 -5.49 4.34
CA SER A 23 -4.57 -4.79 5.01
C SER A 23 -4.94 -3.31 4.97
N GLY A 24 -5.81 -2.89 5.87
CA GLY A 24 -6.27 -1.49 5.94
C GLY A 24 -5.13 -0.46 6.07
N GLY A 25 -3.94 -0.90 6.46
CA GLY A 25 -2.73 -0.09 6.57
C GLY A 25 -1.90 0.06 5.29
N GLU A 26 -2.08 -0.79 4.27
CA GLU A 26 -1.27 -0.76 3.04
C GLU A 26 -1.37 0.57 2.30
N HIS A 27 -2.58 1.12 2.20
CA HIS A 27 -2.80 2.39 1.52
C HIS A 27 -2.06 3.55 2.20
N VAL A 28 -1.99 3.55 3.54
CA VAL A 28 -1.27 4.57 4.29
C VAL A 28 0.24 4.37 4.18
N TYR A 29 0.70 3.12 4.21
CA TYR A 29 2.11 2.77 4.03
C TYR A 29 2.62 3.22 2.65
N LEU A 30 1.89 2.92 1.57
CA LEU A 30 2.27 3.28 0.20
C LEU A 30 2.24 4.78 -0.08
N GLN A 31 1.46 5.54 0.69
CA GLN A 31 1.41 7.00 0.59
C GLN A 31 2.46 7.69 1.47
N SER A 32 3.08 6.96 2.39
CA SER A 32 4.06 7.51 3.31
C SER A 32 5.36 7.87 2.58
N ARG A 33 5.99 8.97 3.01
CA ARG A 33 7.24 9.48 2.45
C ARG A 33 8.21 9.82 3.57
N ASN A 34 9.50 9.76 3.28
CA ASN A 34 10.51 10.31 4.18
C ASN A 34 10.25 11.80 4.39
N GLY A 35 10.49 12.27 5.61
CA GLY A 35 10.39 13.68 5.95
C GLY A 35 11.47 14.51 5.27
N VAL A 36 11.52 15.80 5.61
CA VAL A 36 12.60 16.69 5.16
C VAL A 36 13.95 16.22 5.69
N ASP A 37 14.99 16.42 4.87
CA ASP A 37 16.35 16.13 5.28
C ASP A 37 16.77 16.99 6.49
N LEU A 38 17.42 16.36 7.46
CA LEU A 38 17.90 17.03 8.67
C LEU A 38 19.04 17.99 8.34
N ASP A 39 18.86 19.28 8.61
CA ASP A 39 19.99 20.22 8.57
C ASP A 39 20.90 19.97 9.78
N VAL A 40 22.17 19.64 9.50
CA VAL A 40 23.16 19.35 10.54
C VAL A 40 24.22 20.45 10.51
N PRO A 41 24.16 21.39 11.46
CA PRO A 41 25.08 22.52 11.47
C PRO A 41 26.50 22.08 11.88
N LYS A 42 27.51 22.78 11.37
CA LYS A 42 28.91 22.57 11.78
C LYS A 42 29.07 22.86 13.29
N PRO A 43 29.92 22.12 14.04
CA PRO A 43 30.83 21.07 13.59
C PRO A 43 30.21 19.66 13.57
N LEU A 44 28.91 19.52 13.82
CA LEU A 44 28.24 18.23 13.81
C LEU A 44 28.25 17.63 12.40
N THR A 45 28.20 16.30 12.32
CA THR A 45 28.20 15.57 11.05
C THR A 45 27.12 14.51 11.04
N ARG A 46 26.68 14.12 9.84
CA ARG A 46 25.68 13.05 9.63
C ARG A 46 26.24 11.64 9.84
N ALA A 47 27.53 11.50 10.19
CA ALA A 47 28.23 10.21 10.21
C ALA A 47 27.57 9.14 11.10
N ASN A 48 26.91 9.54 12.18
CA ASN A 48 26.27 8.63 13.14
C ASN A 48 24.74 8.59 13.01
N ILE A 49 24.15 9.25 12.01
CA ILE A 49 22.70 9.21 11.78
C ILE A 49 22.38 7.92 11.04
N SER A 50 21.57 7.06 11.66
CA SER A 50 21.13 5.82 11.05
C SER A 50 20.05 6.07 9.99
N ASN A 51 20.20 5.40 8.85
CA ASN A 51 19.19 5.39 7.79
C ASN A 51 18.13 4.28 7.99
N PHE A 52 18.11 3.60 9.14
CA PHE A 52 17.23 2.46 9.41
C PHE A 52 15.74 2.78 9.25
N TYR A 53 15.33 4.02 9.54
CA TYR A 53 13.95 4.46 9.42
C TYR A 53 13.61 5.10 8.08
N ASN A 54 14.56 5.13 7.14
CA ASN A 54 14.28 5.67 5.81
C ASN A 54 13.39 4.68 5.07
N LEU A 55 12.22 5.16 4.66
CA LEU A 55 11.34 4.43 3.77
C LEU A 55 12.07 4.15 2.45
N PRO A 56 11.90 2.95 1.88
CA PRO A 56 12.44 2.63 0.57
C PRO A 56 11.77 3.49 -0.52
N PRO A 57 12.42 3.65 -1.68
CA PRO A 57 11.82 4.34 -2.81
C PRO A 57 10.43 3.76 -3.17
N GLN A 58 9.41 4.62 -3.20
CA GLN A 58 8.02 4.24 -3.50
C GLN A 58 7.70 4.30 -5.01
N ASN A 59 8.68 4.01 -5.86
CA ASN A 59 8.55 4.09 -7.33
C ASN A 59 8.27 2.72 -7.99
N GLN A 60 8.00 1.69 -7.19
CA GLN A 60 7.77 0.32 -7.65
C GLN A 60 6.28 -0.02 -7.65
N ASP A 61 5.87 -1.00 -8.47
CA ASP A 61 4.49 -1.50 -8.43
C ASP A 61 4.26 -2.25 -7.10
N ALA A 62 3.32 -1.75 -6.31
CA ALA A 62 2.95 -2.32 -5.00
C ALA A 62 2.07 -3.57 -5.11
N ARG A 63 1.67 -3.98 -6.32
CA ARG A 63 0.82 -5.16 -6.54
C ARG A 63 1.65 -6.42 -6.39
N VAL A 64 1.60 -7.00 -5.20
CA VAL A 64 2.24 -8.29 -4.88
C VAL A 64 1.20 -9.40 -4.76
N SER A 65 1.55 -10.60 -5.22
CA SER A 65 0.79 -11.79 -4.86
C SER A 65 1.17 -12.21 -3.46
N ILE A 66 0.18 -12.44 -2.60
CA ILE A 66 0.41 -13.08 -1.30
C ILE A 66 -0.09 -14.52 -1.27
N ALA A 67 -0.38 -15.10 -2.45
CA ALA A 67 -0.59 -16.53 -2.55
C ALA A 67 0.70 -17.27 -2.14
N PRO A 68 0.59 -18.45 -1.52
CA PRO A 68 1.76 -19.27 -1.22
C PRO A 68 2.61 -19.52 -2.47
N PRO A 69 3.95 -19.48 -2.37
CA PRO A 69 4.80 -19.80 -3.50
C PRO A 69 4.71 -21.30 -3.83
N GLY A 70 4.31 -21.64 -5.06
CA GLY A 70 4.36 -23.01 -5.59
C GLY A 70 3.02 -23.71 -5.88
N GLU A 71 1.91 -22.98 -5.97
CA GLU A 71 0.72 -23.47 -6.71
C GLU A 71 0.81 -23.20 -8.21
#